data_AF-A0A7C9FZK8-F1
#
_entry.id   AF-A0A7C9FZK8-F1
#
_cell.length_a   1.000
_cell.length_b   1.000
_cell.length_c   1.000
_cell.angle_alpha   90.00
_cell.angle_beta   90.00
_cell.angle_gamma   90.00
#
_symmetry.space_group_name_H-M   'P 1'
#
loop_
_entity.id
_entity.type
_entity.pdbx_description
1 polymer ?
#
loop_
_entity_poly.entity_id
_entity_poly.type
_entity_poly.pdbx_seq_one_letter_code
_entity_poly.pdbx_strand_id
1 'polypeptide(L)'
;MGYISSKYMLINQNPPVNESKIVRIEPVSSNLTDSNLSVLYFYSRDKLGYEKPVRAWFYESRDRLLEELNFIQLNHPQIPVG
;
A
#
# COMPACT_ATOMS: atom_id res chain seq x y z
N MET A 1 -3.46 7.66 -30.41
CA MET A 1 -3.58 6.54 -29.45
C MET A 1 -2.19 5.99 -29.21
N GLY A 2 -1.65 6.13 -28.00
CA GLY A 2 -0.31 5.63 -27.66
C GLY A 2 -0.40 4.18 -27.16
N TYR A 3 0.44 3.29 -27.67
CA TYR A 3 0.54 1.91 -27.21
C TYR A 3 1.65 1.81 -26.16
N ILE A 4 1.33 1.23 -25.00
CA ILE A 4 2.34 0.86 -24.01
C ILE A 4 3.02 -0.41 -24.51
N SER A 5 4.35 -0.38 -24.66
CA SER A 5 5.14 -1.52 -25.11
C SER A 5 5.09 -2.65 -24.06
N SER A 6 5.00 -3.91 -24.50
CA SER A 6 5.15 -5.09 -23.64
C SER A 6 6.54 -5.21 -22.99
N LYS A 7 7.49 -4.35 -23.35
CA LYS A 7 8.81 -4.23 -22.71
C LYS A 7 8.81 -3.29 -21.49
N TYR A 8 7.68 -2.70 -21.13
CA TYR A 8 7.57 -1.82 -19.97
C TYR A 8 7.52 -2.65 -18.67
N MET A 9 8.69 -3.09 -18.21
CA MET A 9 8.87 -3.61 -16.85
C MET A 9 9.13 -2.42 -15.93
N LEU A 10 8.08 -1.93 -15.27
CA LEU A 10 8.26 -1.13 -14.07
C LEU A 10 8.61 -2.10 -12.95
N ILE A 11 9.85 -2.06 -12.47
CA ILE A 11 10.14 -2.57 -11.12
C ILE A 11 9.29 -1.67 -10.20
N ASN A 12 8.14 -2.18 -9.76
CA ASN A 12 7.23 -1.42 -8.91
C ASN A 12 7.83 -1.35 -7.50
N GLN A 13 8.86 -0.52 -7.34
CA GLN A 13 9.36 -0.15 -6.04
C GLN A 13 8.32 0.78 -5.44
N ASN A 14 7.60 0.27 -4.45
CA ASN A 14 6.64 1.04 -3.68
C ASN A 14 7.30 2.35 -3.22
N PRO A 15 6.81 3.52 -3.66
CA PRO A 15 7.49 4.77 -3.39
C PRO A 15 7.41 5.11 -1.90
N PRO A 16 8.48 5.72 -1.34
CA PRO A 16 8.59 5.95 0.10
C PRO A 16 7.42 6.79 0.61
N VAL A 17 6.96 6.44 1.81
CA VAL A 17 5.85 7.10 2.50
C VAL A 17 6.44 7.94 3.62
N ASN A 18 5.89 9.13 3.85
CA ASN A 18 6.25 9.91 5.04
C ASN A 18 5.51 9.33 6.26
N GLU A 19 6.22 8.55 7.07
CA GLU A 19 5.68 7.76 8.17
C GLU A 19 5.05 8.65 9.25
N SER A 20 5.58 9.86 9.44
CA SER A 20 5.06 10.81 10.44
C SER A 20 3.67 11.35 10.09
N LYS A 21 3.21 11.13 8.85
CA LYS A 21 1.87 11.55 8.38
C LYS A 21 0.89 10.39 8.30
N ILE A 22 1.36 9.15 8.42
CA ILE A 22 0.50 7.98 8.35
C ILE A 22 -0.14 7.76 9.72
N VAL A 23 -1.47 7.64 9.70
CA VAL A 23 -2.27 7.42 10.90
C VAL A 23 -2.80 6.00 10.99
N ARG A 24 -2.85 5.28 9.87
CA ARG A 24 -3.34 3.90 9.79
C ARG A 24 -2.87 3.24 8.49
N ILE A 25 -2.59 1.95 8.54
CA ILE A 25 -2.41 1.10 7.36
C ILE A 25 -3.47 0.01 7.34
N GLU A 26 -3.94 -0.35 6.16
CA GLU A 26 -5.04 -1.31 5.99
C GLU A 26 -4.68 -2.31 4.88
N PRO A 27 -4.47 -3.60 5.22
CA PRO A 27 -4.22 -4.65 4.25
C PRO A 27 -5.55 -5.11 3.64
N VAL A 28 -5.69 -4.93 2.33
CA VAL A 28 -6.89 -5.31 1.60
C VAL A 28 -6.63 -6.55 0.77
N SER A 29 -7.40 -7.60 1.07
CA SER A 29 -7.38 -8.86 0.32
C SER A 29 -8.12 -8.70 -1.01
N SER A 30 -7.58 -9.36 -2.03
CA SER A 30 -7.86 -9.33 -3.47
C SER A 30 -9.29 -9.70 -3.93
N ASN A 31 -10.32 -9.57 -3.09
CA ASN A 31 -11.71 -9.79 -3.53
C ASN A 31 -12.29 -8.56 -4.24
N LEU A 32 -11.55 -7.46 -4.38
CA LEU A 32 -12.01 -6.21 -5.00
C LEU A 32 -11.63 -6.07 -6.48
N THR A 33 -10.81 -6.96 -7.03
CA THR A 33 -10.35 -6.89 -8.44
C THR A 33 -10.14 -8.29 -9.01
N ASP A 34 -10.47 -8.53 -10.29
CA ASP A 34 -10.14 -9.76 -11.06
C ASP A 34 -8.63 -10.06 -11.16
N SER A 35 -7.80 -9.28 -10.47
CA SER A 35 -6.36 -9.40 -10.41
C SER A 35 -5.98 -10.01 -9.06
N ASN A 36 -5.15 -11.07 -9.06
CA ASN A 36 -4.63 -11.75 -7.86
C ASN A 36 -3.69 -10.87 -7.00
N LEU A 37 -3.78 -9.54 -7.12
CA LEU A 37 -2.93 -8.57 -6.44
C LEU A 37 -3.44 -8.30 -5.03
N SER A 38 -2.52 -8.27 -4.09
CA SER A 38 -2.78 -7.83 -2.72
C SER A 38 -2.42 -6.34 -2.57
N VAL A 39 -3.19 -5.58 -1.80
CA VAL A 39 -3.01 -4.13 -1.69
C VAL A 39 -2.87 -3.71 -0.23
N LEU A 40 -1.91 -2.84 0.06
CA LEU A 40 -1.75 -2.20 1.37
C LEU A 40 -2.04 -0.70 1.23
N TYR A 41 -3.10 -0.22 1.86
CA TYR A 41 -3.45 1.19 1.87
C TYR A 41 -2.82 1.91 3.05
N PHE A 42 -2.39 3.14 2.82
CA PHE A 42 -1.86 4.05 3.83
C PHE A 42 -2.80 5.24 3.95
N TYR A 43 -3.26 5.50 5.17
CA TYR A 43 -4.18 6.58 5.48
C TYR A 43 -3.46 7.74 6.19
N SER A 44 -3.89 8.95 5.86
CA SER A 44 -3.53 10.19 6.58
C SER A 44 -4.80 10.94 6.92
N ARG A 45 -4.73 11.86 7.88
CA ARG A 45 -5.80 12.84 8.10
C ARG A 45 -5.69 13.99 7.12
N ASP A 46 -6.82 14.43 6.60
CA ASP A 46 -6.92 15.68 5.84
C ASP A 46 -7.02 16.89 6.77
N LYS A 47 -7.15 18.09 6.18
CA LYS A 47 -7.26 19.36 6.94
C LYS A 47 -8.49 19.43 7.84
N LEU A 48 -9.49 18.59 7.60
CA LEU A 48 -10.74 18.51 8.36
C LEU A 48 -10.72 17.37 9.39
N GLY A 49 -9.60 16.63 9.47
CA GLY A 49 -9.42 15.52 10.40
C GLY A 49 -9.93 14.17 9.90
N TYR A 50 -10.44 14.08 8.67
CA TYR A 50 -10.94 12.82 8.12
C TYR A 50 -9.80 11.95 7.60
N GLU A 51 -9.85 10.65 7.89
CA GLU A 51 -8.91 9.68 7.34
C GLU A 51 -9.18 9.44 5.86
N LYS A 52 -8.14 9.58 5.05
CA LYS A 52 -8.19 9.33 3.61
C LYS A 52 -7.00 8.50 3.16
N PRO A 53 -7.19 7.58 2.20
CA PRO A 53 -6.07 6.86 1.60
C PRO A 53 -5.19 7.86 0.85
N VAL A 54 -3.92 7.92 1.23
CA VAL A 54 -2.91 8.78 0.58
C VAL A 54 -1.93 7.97 -0.26
N ARG A 55 -1.86 6.65 -0.04
CA ARG A 55 -1.06 5.74 -0.85
C ARG A 55 -1.63 4.33 -0.84
N ALA A 56 -1.35 3.60 -1.91
CA ALA A 56 -1.56 2.17 -2.03
C ALA A 56 -0.27 1.52 -2.53
N TRP A 57 0.13 0.44 -1.87
CA TRP A 57 1.22 -0.44 -2.30
C TRP A 57 0.61 -1.73 -2.81
N PHE A 58 1.12 -2.22 -3.94
CA PHE A 58 0.58 -3.39 -4.63
C PHE A 58 1.60 -4.52 -4.54
N TYR A 59 1.11 -5.73 -4.30
CA TYR A 59 1.91 -6.93 -4.17
C TYR A 59 1.35 -8.04 -5.05
N GLU A 60 2.26 -8.85 -5.59
CA GLU A 60 1.93 -9.99 -6.44
C GLU A 60 1.24 -11.13 -5.68
N SER A 61 1.39 -11.18 -4.35
CA SER A 61 0.79 -12.18 -3.50
C SER A 61 0.50 -11.65 -2.10
N ARG A 62 -0.39 -12.36 -1.40
CA ARG A 62 -0.74 -12.05 0.00
C ARG A 62 0.46 -12.24 0.93
N ASP A 63 1.28 -13.25 0.69
CA ASP A 63 2.44 -13.54 1.54
C ASP A 63 3.45 -12.37 1.50
N ARG A 64 3.70 -11.81 0.32
CA ARG A 64 4.56 -10.61 0.17
C ARG A 64 4.01 -9.40 0.91
N LEU A 65 2.69 -9.20 0.85
CA LEU A 65 2.05 -8.13 1.62
C LEU A 65 2.24 -8.34 3.13
N LEU A 66 2.08 -9.58 3.61
CA LEU A 66 2.22 -9.89 5.04
C LEU A 66 3.68 -9.78 5.52
N GLU A 67 4.65 -10.18 4.71
CA GLU A 67 6.08 -9.95 4.98
C GLU A 67 6.37 -8.46 5.19
N GLU A 68 5.90 -7.60 4.27
CA GLU A 68 6.09 -6.15 4.36
C GLU A 68 5.32 -5.54 5.55
N LEU A 69 4.08 -6.00 5.79
CA LEU A 69 3.28 -5.55 6.92
C LEU A 69 3.96 -5.84 8.26
N ASN A 70 4.51 -7.05 8.43
CA ASN A 70 5.26 -7.43 9.62
C ASN A 70 6.52 -6.56 9.77
N PHE A 71 7.23 -6.30 8.67
CA PHE A 71 8.39 -5.41 8.68
C PHE A 71 8.01 -3.99 9.13
N ILE A 72 6.92 -3.43 8.61
CA ILE A 72 6.41 -2.11 9.00
C ILE A 72 6.01 -2.11 10.49
N GLN A 73 5.31 -3.14 10.97
CA GLN A 73 4.90 -3.23 12.37
C GLN A 73 6.09 -3.30 13.33
N LEU A 74 7.18 -3.97 12.95
CA LEU A 74 8.40 -4.07 13.75
C LEU A 74 9.17 -2.74 13.81
N ASN A 75 9.25 -2.00 12.70
CA ASN A 75 10.04 -0.76 12.61
C ASN A 75 9.24 0.50 12.96
N HIS A 76 7.91 0.46 12.82
CA HIS A 76 7.00 1.58 13.05
C HIS A 76 5.79 1.14 13.89
N PRO A 77 6.00 0.65 15.14
CA PRO A 77 4.93 0.11 15.99
C PRO A 77 3.85 1.13 16.37
N GLN A 78 4.13 2.42 16.21
CA GLN A 78 3.17 3.50 16.43
C GLN A 78 2.07 3.60 15.36
N ILE A 79 2.26 2.97 14.19
CA ILE A 79 1.29 3.02 13.10
C ILE A 79 0.30 1.86 13.29
N PRO A 80 -0.99 2.13 13.56
CA PRO A 80 -1.97 1.08 13.75
C PRO A 80 -2.29 0.39 12.42
N VAL A 81 -2.52 -0.92 12.52
CA VAL A 81 -3.01 -1.75 11.42
C VAL A 81 -4.48 -2.02 11.66
N GLY A 82 -5.33 -1.63 10.70
CA GLY A 82 -6.78 -1.74 10.77
C GLY A 82 -7.34 -2.85 9.89
#